data_AF-A0A5R9NZV3-F1
#
_entry.id   AF-A0A5R9NZV3-F1
#
_cell.length_a   1.000
_cell.length_b   1.000
_cell.length_c   1.000
_cell.angle_alpha   90.00
_cell.angle_beta   90.00
_cell.angle_gamma   90.00
#
_symmetry.space_group_name_H-M   'P 1'
#
loop_
_entity.id
_entity.type
_entity.pdbx_description
1 polymer ?
#
loop_
_entity_poly.entity_id
_entity_poly.type
_entity_poly.pdbx_seq_one_letter_code
_entity_poly.pdbx_strand_id
1 'polypeptide(L)'
;MSFDLDERQVLRLAMAANGPVNPLPEGSSVTLEQLQEIRWNQHLTNGERQERLEQVRRILRALDNDVDLDARMKSRGMFSVSELIQGTDIDKWTAHTGVNSLETFEEWLLMKRRHFDTLRGRYETGEKSKDDELFEWVFAHSGVFNEVHVNFKAMKARMLAASSNDKGSLQ
;
A
#
# COMPACT_ATOMS: atom_id res chain seq x y z
N MET A 1 19.86 -1.17 -0.04
CA MET A 1 20.56 0.13 -0.04
C MET A 1 19.59 1.14 -0.62
N SER A 2 18.94 1.94 0.23
CA SER A 2 18.10 3.05 -0.22
C SER A 2 19.02 4.20 -0.59
N PHE A 3 19.01 4.62 -1.85
CA PHE A 3 19.68 5.85 -2.27
C PHE A 3 18.70 6.99 -2.09
N ASP A 4 18.68 7.57 -0.88
CA ASP A 4 18.03 8.86 -0.66
C ASP A 4 18.88 9.94 -1.30
N LEU A 5 18.59 10.23 -2.57
CA LEU A 5 19.14 11.38 -3.26
C LEU A 5 18.34 12.61 -2.83
N ASP A 6 18.98 13.48 -2.03
CA ASP A 6 18.52 14.82 -1.71
C ASP A 6 18.11 15.56 -3.01
N GLU A 7 17.01 16.33 -2.98
CA GLU A 7 16.52 17.15 -4.09
C GLU A 7 17.64 17.96 -4.75
N ARG A 8 18.62 18.43 -3.95
CA ARG A 8 19.79 19.17 -4.47
C ARG A 8 20.73 18.30 -5.30
N GLN A 9 20.82 17.01 -5.02
CA GLN A 9 21.62 16.05 -5.80
C GLN A 9 20.91 15.65 -7.09
N VAL A 10 19.57 15.51 -7.07
CA VAL A 10 18.76 15.30 -8.27
C VAL A 10 18.83 16.52 -9.20
N LEU A 11 18.74 17.73 -8.65
CA LEU A 11 18.95 18.98 -9.38
C LEU A 11 20.37 19.11 -9.92
N ARG A 12 21.40 18.74 -9.15
CA ARG A 12 22.79 18.75 -9.65
C ARG A 12 23.05 17.74 -10.76
N LEU A 13 22.45 16.55 -10.73
CA LEU A 13 22.56 15.59 -11.83
C LEU A 13 21.83 16.11 -13.09
N ALA A 14 20.66 16.74 -12.92
CA ALA A 14 19.90 17.35 -14.01
C ALA A 14 20.63 18.55 -14.64
N MET A 15 21.36 19.33 -13.83
CA MET A 15 22.18 20.46 -14.29
C MET A 15 23.54 20.01 -14.87
N ALA A 16 24.17 18.97 -14.33
CA ALA A 16 25.45 18.45 -14.83
C ALA A 16 25.31 17.78 -16.22
N ALA A 17 24.11 17.27 -16.55
CA ALA A 17 23.82 16.69 -17.86
C ALA A 17 23.70 17.73 -18.99
N ASN A 18 23.48 19.01 -18.67
CA ASN A 18 23.25 20.06 -19.66
C ASN A 18 23.99 21.36 -19.29
N GLY A 19 25.13 21.61 -19.94
CA GLY A 19 26.05 22.73 -19.67
C GLY A 19 25.45 24.16 -19.71
N PRO A 20 26.28 25.19 -19.44
CA PRO A 20 25.81 26.51 -19.00
C PRO A 20 24.90 27.22 -20.02
N VAL A 21 23.89 27.93 -19.49
CA VAL A 21 22.92 28.72 -20.25
C VAL A 21 23.54 30.08 -20.59
N ASN A 22 23.65 30.42 -21.87
CA ASN A 22 24.04 31.78 -22.28
C ASN A 22 22.90 32.78 -21.99
N PRO A 23 23.22 34.01 -21.53
CA PRO A 23 22.21 35.03 -21.28
C PRO A 23 21.51 35.47 -22.57
N LEU A 24 20.22 35.77 -22.48
CA LEU A 24 19.39 36.20 -23.60
C LEU A 24 19.75 37.60 -24.10
N PRO A 25 19.47 37.91 -25.39
CA PRO A 25 19.52 39.28 -25.88
C PRO A 25 18.45 40.13 -25.18
N GLU A 26 18.83 41.35 -24.79
CA GLU A 26 17.95 42.32 -24.13
C GLU A 26 16.70 42.60 -24.97
N GLY A 27 15.52 42.46 -24.37
CA GLY A 27 14.21 42.67 -25.00
C GLY A 27 13.34 41.42 -25.19
N SER A 28 13.82 40.24 -24.78
CA SER A 28 13.01 39.02 -24.82
C SER A 28 11.92 39.04 -23.74
N SER A 29 10.64 38.93 -24.12
CA SER A 29 9.49 38.86 -23.20
C SER A 29 9.33 37.51 -22.49
N VAL A 30 10.26 36.59 -22.74
CA VAL A 30 10.22 35.22 -22.24
C VAL A 30 11.12 35.15 -21.01
N THR A 31 10.55 34.76 -19.88
CA THR A 31 11.31 34.66 -18.63
C THR A 31 12.32 33.51 -18.70
N LEU A 32 13.37 33.58 -17.89
CA LEU A 32 14.36 32.49 -17.75
C LEU A 32 13.70 31.15 -17.41
N GLU A 33 12.63 31.16 -16.61
CA GLU A 33 11.83 29.98 -16.27
C GLU A 33 11.10 29.41 -17.50
N GLN A 34 10.46 30.28 -18.28
CA GLN A 34 9.79 29.89 -19.53
C GLN A 34 10.78 29.31 -20.56
N LEU A 35 12.02 29.80 -20.60
CA LEU A 35 13.05 29.26 -21.50
C LEU A 35 13.62 27.93 -21.03
N GLN A 36 13.76 27.74 -19.72
CA GLN A 36 14.12 26.44 -19.16
C GLN A 36 13.03 25.40 -19.48
N GLU A 37 11.76 25.79 -19.39
CA GLU A 37 10.61 24.93 -19.71
C GLU A 37 10.47 24.63 -21.21
N ILE A 38 10.73 25.63 -22.08
CA ILE A 38 10.78 25.44 -23.54
C ILE A 38 11.95 24.52 -23.93
N ARG A 39 13.14 24.72 -23.36
CA ARG A 39 14.34 23.91 -23.64
C ARG A 39 14.19 22.48 -23.15
N TRP A 40 13.57 22.29 -21.99
CA TRP A 40 13.26 20.97 -21.42
C TRP A 40 12.36 20.13 -22.34
N ASN A 41 11.50 20.79 -23.10
CA ASN A 41 10.54 20.16 -24.00
C ASN A 41 10.97 20.10 -25.47
N GLN A 42 12.03 20.81 -25.87
CA GLN A 42 12.47 20.91 -27.26
C GLN A 42 13.21 19.67 -27.79
N HIS A 43 13.82 18.87 -26.90
CA HIS A 43 14.62 17.70 -27.30
C HIS A 43 13.89 16.37 -27.21
N LEU A 44 12.68 16.36 -26.63
CA LEU A 44 11.89 15.15 -26.46
C LEU A 44 10.95 14.97 -27.65
N THR A 45 10.97 13.78 -28.24
CA THR A 45 9.95 13.36 -29.20
C THR A 45 8.57 13.32 -28.54
N ASN A 46 7.49 13.32 -29.34
CA ASN A 46 6.13 13.18 -28.81
C ASN A 46 5.96 11.89 -27.98
N GLY A 47 6.65 10.81 -28.33
CA GLY A 47 6.63 9.55 -27.58
C GLY A 47 7.28 9.68 -26.19
N GLU A 48 8.48 10.24 -26.12
CA GLU A 48 9.21 10.42 -24.86
C GLU A 48 8.51 11.40 -23.91
N ARG A 49 7.83 12.43 -24.44
CA ARG A 49 6.97 13.31 -23.64
C ARG A 49 5.79 12.56 -23.03
N GLN A 50 5.14 11.67 -23.78
CA GLN A 50 4.01 10.87 -23.28
C GLN A 50 4.47 9.86 -22.23
N GLU A 51 5.60 9.19 -22.47
CA GLU A 51 6.18 8.24 -21.50
C GLU A 51 6.52 8.93 -20.18
N ARG A 52 7.14 10.12 -20.26
CA ARG A 52 7.50 10.89 -19.07
C ARG A 52 6.27 11.39 -18.32
N LEU A 53 5.22 11.84 -19.03
CA LEU A 53 3.94 12.20 -18.41
C LEU A 53 3.29 10.99 -17.73
N GLU A 54 3.35 9.81 -18.33
CA GLU A 54 2.81 8.61 -17.70
C GLU A 54 3.63 8.18 -16.49
N GLN A 55 4.95 8.34 -16.53
CA GLN A 55 5.83 8.10 -15.38
C GLN A 55 5.49 9.05 -14.21
N VAL A 56 5.31 10.34 -14.50
CA VAL A 56 4.88 11.32 -13.48
C VAL A 56 3.50 10.98 -12.93
N ARG A 57 2.53 10.61 -13.79
CA ARG A 57 1.22 10.15 -13.33
C ARG A 57 1.30 8.91 -12.46
N ARG A 58 2.19 7.96 -12.79
CA ARG A 58 2.42 6.74 -11.99
C ARG A 58 2.96 7.07 -10.60
N ILE A 59 3.90 8.00 -10.52
CA ILE A 59 4.46 8.49 -9.25
C ILE A 59 3.38 9.22 -8.45
N LEU A 60 2.61 10.12 -9.08
CA LEU A 60 1.52 10.84 -8.41
C LEU A 60 0.42 9.89 -7.92
N ARG A 61 0.08 8.83 -8.67
CA ARG A 61 -0.82 7.76 -8.20
C ARG A 61 -0.22 6.95 -7.04
N ALA A 62 1.10 6.80 -6.99
CA ALA A 62 1.77 6.09 -5.90
C ALA A 62 1.94 6.96 -4.63
N LEU A 63 1.90 8.29 -4.78
CA LEU A 63 1.92 9.28 -3.71
C LEU A 63 0.52 9.76 -3.32
N ASP A 64 -0.51 9.17 -3.92
CA ASP A 64 -1.92 9.49 -3.67
C ASP A 64 -2.24 9.20 -2.20
N ASN A 65 -2.87 10.16 -1.51
CA ASN A 65 -3.24 9.99 -0.11
C ASN A 65 -4.64 9.36 0.00
N ASP A 66 -4.94 8.77 1.15
CA ASP A 66 -6.19 8.03 1.36
C ASP A 66 -7.44 8.91 1.18
N VAL A 67 -7.35 10.23 1.44
CA VAL A 67 -8.46 11.18 1.28
C VAL A 67 -8.81 11.39 -0.20
N ASP A 68 -7.80 11.51 -1.05
CA ASP A 68 -7.97 11.64 -2.50
C ASP A 68 -8.52 10.35 -3.13
N LEU A 69 -8.12 9.18 -2.59
CA LEU A 69 -8.70 7.89 -2.96
C LEU A 69 -10.18 7.80 -2.57
N ASP A 70 -10.54 8.16 -1.35
CA ASP A 70 -11.92 8.11 -0.85
C ASP A 70 -12.86 8.99 -1.69
N ALA A 71 -12.43 10.22 -2.02
CA ALA A 71 -13.18 11.12 -2.90
C ALA A 71 -13.40 10.51 -4.30
N ARG A 72 -12.38 9.85 -4.85
CA ARG A 72 -12.47 9.15 -6.15
C ARG A 72 -13.38 7.94 -6.10
N MET A 73 -13.33 7.14 -5.04
CA MET A 73 -14.25 6.01 -4.86
C MET A 73 -15.70 6.49 -4.78
N LYS A 74 -15.94 7.57 -4.02
CA LYS A 74 -17.26 8.20 -3.89
C LYS A 74 -17.82 8.73 -5.19
N SER A 75 -17.00 9.42 -5.99
CA SER A 75 -17.45 9.92 -7.30
C SER A 75 -17.83 8.80 -8.28
N ARG A 76 -17.39 7.57 -8.03
CA ARG A 76 -17.78 6.36 -8.78
C ARG A 76 -18.94 5.59 -8.15
N GLY A 77 -19.58 6.12 -7.10
CA GLY A 77 -20.67 5.48 -6.39
C GLY A 77 -20.25 4.29 -5.51
N MET A 78 -18.97 4.20 -5.14
CA MET A 78 -18.46 3.16 -4.24
C MET A 78 -18.42 3.63 -2.78
N PHE A 79 -18.39 2.69 -1.84
CA PHE A 79 -17.98 2.99 -0.47
C PHE A 79 -16.50 3.41 -0.45
N SER A 80 -16.20 4.43 0.34
CA SER A 80 -14.82 4.86 0.60
C SER A 80 -14.07 3.82 1.46
N VAL A 81 -12.74 3.85 1.46
CA VAL A 81 -11.93 2.99 2.34
C VAL A 81 -12.27 3.28 3.80
N SER A 82 -12.42 4.56 4.17
CA SER A 82 -12.79 4.97 5.52
C SER A 82 -14.12 4.35 5.97
N GLU A 83 -15.14 4.31 5.11
CA GLU A 83 -16.42 3.68 5.44
C GLU A 83 -16.34 2.16 5.50
N LEU A 84 -15.57 1.54 4.60
CA LEU A 84 -15.35 0.09 4.63
C LEU A 84 -14.68 -0.35 5.94
N ILE A 85 -13.78 0.47 6.50
CA ILE A 85 -13.12 0.20 7.78
C ILE A 85 -14.06 0.46 8.98
N GLN A 86 -14.85 1.54 8.94
CA GLN A 86 -15.86 1.80 9.98
C GLN A 86 -16.95 0.72 10.03
N GLY A 87 -17.10 0.04 8.90
CA GLY A 87 -18.04 -1.03 8.70
C GLY A 87 -19.29 -0.55 8.00
N THR A 88 -19.92 -1.49 7.30
CA THR A 88 -21.12 -1.22 6.51
C THR A 88 -22.25 -2.17 6.89
N ASP A 89 -23.46 -1.88 6.43
CA ASP A 89 -24.61 -2.77 6.64
C ASP A 89 -24.40 -4.18 6.07
N ILE A 90 -23.42 -4.39 5.18
CA ILE A 90 -23.09 -5.71 4.65
C ILE A 90 -22.34 -6.58 5.67
N ASP A 91 -21.66 -5.98 6.64
CA ASP A 91 -20.77 -6.67 7.56
C ASP A 91 -21.53 -7.67 8.44
N LYS A 92 -22.79 -7.37 8.77
CA LYS A 92 -23.67 -8.28 9.50
C LYS A 92 -23.92 -9.60 8.78
N TRP A 93 -23.82 -9.60 7.45
CA TRP A 93 -23.96 -10.79 6.61
C TRP A 93 -22.60 -11.46 6.33
N THR A 94 -21.51 -10.69 6.38
CA THR A 94 -20.14 -11.19 6.24
C THR A 94 -19.67 -11.89 7.51
N ALA A 95 -20.07 -11.40 8.68
CA ALA A 95 -19.72 -11.97 9.97
C ALA A 95 -20.24 -13.41 10.08
N HIS A 96 -19.34 -14.35 10.43
CA HIS A 96 -19.72 -15.75 10.58
C HIS A 96 -20.62 -15.92 11.81
N THR A 97 -21.82 -16.47 11.63
CA THR A 97 -22.85 -16.58 12.68
C THR A 97 -22.39 -17.32 13.94
N GLY A 98 -21.46 -18.25 13.81
CA GLY A 98 -20.85 -18.99 14.93
C GLY A 98 -19.84 -18.20 15.76
N VAL A 99 -19.44 -16.99 15.35
CA VAL A 99 -18.47 -16.16 16.06
C VAL A 99 -19.23 -15.15 16.93
N ASN A 100 -19.33 -15.46 18.23
CA ASN A 100 -20.10 -14.65 19.19
C ASN A 100 -19.35 -14.38 20.51
N SER A 101 -18.10 -14.83 20.60
CA SER A 101 -17.21 -14.69 21.75
C SER A 101 -15.76 -14.67 21.29
N LEU A 102 -14.82 -14.27 22.16
CA LEU A 102 -13.39 -14.29 21.84
C LEU A 102 -12.88 -15.71 21.60
N GLU A 103 -13.45 -16.69 22.31
CA GLU A 103 -13.14 -18.10 22.18
C GLU A 103 -13.57 -18.64 20.81
N THR A 104 -14.82 -18.38 20.41
CA THR A 104 -15.32 -18.80 19.09
C THR A 104 -14.64 -18.06 17.94
N PHE A 105 -14.22 -16.81 18.16
CA PHE A 105 -13.38 -16.08 17.21
C PHE A 105 -11.99 -16.73 17.04
N GLU A 106 -11.35 -17.15 18.13
CA GLU A 106 -10.06 -17.85 18.07
C GLU A 106 -10.18 -19.18 17.32
N GLU A 107 -11.23 -19.95 17.58
CA GLU A 107 -11.52 -21.21 16.87
C GLU A 107 -11.71 -20.98 15.37
N TRP A 108 -12.50 -19.97 15.00
CA TRP A 108 -12.70 -19.59 13.60
C TRP A 108 -11.39 -19.17 12.92
N LEU A 109 -10.56 -18.38 13.62
CA LEU A 109 -9.28 -17.90 13.13
C LEU A 109 -8.28 -19.06 12.93
N LEU A 110 -8.24 -20.01 13.87
CA LEU A 110 -7.47 -21.25 13.76
C LEU A 110 -7.91 -22.09 12.56
N MET A 111 -9.22 -22.23 12.34
CA MET A 111 -9.76 -22.95 11.19
C MET A 111 -9.33 -22.29 9.87
N LYS A 112 -9.47 -20.96 9.75
CA LYS A 112 -9.06 -20.21 8.55
C LYS A 112 -7.56 -20.33 8.30
N ARG A 113 -6.75 -20.11 9.33
CA ARG A 113 -5.29 -20.26 9.22
C ARG A 113 -4.90 -21.66 8.79
N ARG A 114 -5.44 -22.70 9.44
CA ARG A 114 -5.15 -24.09 9.09
C ARG A 114 -5.50 -24.39 7.63
N HIS A 115 -6.64 -23.90 7.15
CA HIS A 115 -7.05 -24.08 5.77
C HIS A 115 -6.03 -23.48 4.79
N PHE A 116 -5.67 -22.21 4.96
CA PHE A 116 -4.75 -21.53 4.04
C PHE A 116 -3.31 -22.02 4.16
N ASP A 117 -2.83 -22.34 5.36
CA ASP A 117 -1.49 -22.92 5.55
C ASP A 117 -1.40 -24.32 4.92
N THR A 118 -2.49 -25.10 4.95
CA THR A 118 -2.55 -26.39 4.24
C THR A 118 -2.49 -26.18 2.73
N LEU A 119 -3.25 -25.24 2.17
CA LEU A 119 -3.22 -24.93 0.75
C LEU A 119 -1.84 -24.43 0.31
N ARG A 120 -1.24 -23.52 1.08
CA ARG A 120 0.13 -23.04 0.87
C ARG A 120 1.11 -24.20 0.87
N GLY A 121 1.00 -25.11 1.84
CA GLY A 121 1.85 -26.29 1.94
C GLY A 121 1.89 -27.10 0.63
N ARG A 122 0.76 -27.25 -0.06
CA ARG A 122 0.68 -27.96 -1.35
C ARG A 122 1.48 -27.26 -2.47
N TYR A 123 1.52 -25.93 -2.48
CA TYR A 123 2.37 -25.19 -3.42
C TYR A 123 3.86 -25.31 -3.04
N GLU A 124 4.18 -25.28 -1.75
CA GLU A 124 5.57 -25.37 -1.27
C GLU A 124 6.16 -26.77 -1.47
N THR A 125 5.35 -27.83 -1.40
CA THR A 125 5.78 -29.21 -1.68
C THR A 125 5.83 -29.55 -3.16
N GLY A 126 5.40 -28.64 -4.04
CA GLY A 126 5.31 -28.87 -5.48
C GLY A 126 4.13 -29.76 -5.92
N GLU A 127 3.20 -30.09 -5.01
CA GLU A 127 1.92 -30.74 -5.38
C GLU A 127 1.11 -29.84 -6.32
N LYS A 128 1.26 -28.52 -6.18
CA LYS A 128 0.68 -27.51 -7.08
C LYS A 128 1.75 -26.58 -7.66
N SER A 129 1.55 -26.13 -8.90
CA SER A 129 2.46 -25.18 -9.56
C SER A 129 2.32 -23.77 -8.99
N LYS A 130 3.43 -23.04 -8.87
CA LYS A 130 3.42 -21.62 -8.47
C LYS A 130 2.97 -20.67 -9.58
N ASP A 131 2.89 -21.15 -10.82
CA ASP A 131 2.33 -20.39 -11.95
C ASP A 131 0.78 -20.43 -11.98
N ASP A 132 0.15 -21.15 -11.05
CA ASP A 132 -1.29 -21.18 -10.85
C ASP A 132 -1.79 -19.80 -10.41
N GLU A 133 -2.87 -19.32 -11.03
CA GLU A 133 -3.51 -18.03 -10.72
C GLU A 133 -3.91 -17.89 -9.25
N LEU A 134 -4.15 -19.01 -8.55
CA LEU A 134 -4.49 -19.03 -7.14
C LEU A 134 -3.29 -18.94 -6.20
N PHE A 135 -2.05 -19.08 -6.69
CA PHE A 135 -0.85 -19.10 -5.86
C PHE A 135 -0.74 -17.84 -4.99
N GLU A 136 -0.76 -16.66 -5.62
CA GLU A 136 -0.66 -15.36 -4.93
C GLU A 136 -1.83 -15.13 -3.98
N TRP A 137 -3.04 -15.55 -4.38
CA TRP A 137 -4.23 -15.44 -3.55
C TRP A 137 -4.11 -16.28 -2.27
N VAL A 138 -3.66 -17.54 -2.38
CA VAL A 138 -3.44 -18.42 -1.23
C VAL A 138 -2.33 -17.89 -0.32
N PHE A 139 -1.24 -17.39 -0.90
CA PHE A 139 -0.12 -16.83 -0.14
C PHE A 139 -0.52 -15.58 0.64
N ALA A 140 -1.23 -14.64 0.01
CA ALA A 140 -1.74 -13.45 0.67
C ALA A 140 -2.65 -13.80 1.86
N HIS A 141 -3.59 -14.73 1.68
CA HIS A 141 -4.50 -15.12 2.75
C HIS A 141 -3.80 -15.89 3.88
N SER A 142 -2.84 -16.77 3.57
CA SER A 142 -2.01 -17.42 4.59
C SER A 142 -1.25 -16.38 5.41
N GLY A 143 -0.67 -15.36 4.77
CA GLY A 143 0.00 -14.24 5.43
C GLY A 143 -0.92 -13.49 6.39
N VAL A 144 -2.08 -13.04 5.92
CA VAL A 144 -3.07 -12.28 6.71
C VAL A 144 -3.54 -13.08 7.93
N PHE A 145 -4.00 -14.33 7.73
CA PHE A 145 -4.49 -15.13 8.87
C PHE A 145 -3.38 -15.54 9.84
N ASN A 146 -2.14 -15.72 9.36
CA ASN A 146 -1.00 -15.92 10.24
C ASN A 146 -0.76 -14.70 11.14
N GLU A 147 -0.67 -13.50 10.55
CA GLU A 147 -0.41 -12.26 11.29
C GLU A 147 -1.51 -11.99 12.33
N VAL A 148 -2.78 -12.06 11.94
CA VAL A 148 -3.92 -11.83 12.84
C VAL A 148 -3.91 -12.85 13.97
N HIS A 149 -3.67 -14.13 13.69
CA HIS A 149 -3.63 -15.17 14.72
C HIS A 149 -2.48 -14.99 15.72
N VAL A 150 -1.28 -14.63 15.24
CA VAL A 150 -0.12 -14.38 16.12
C VAL A 150 -0.39 -13.20 17.04
N ASN A 151 -0.89 -12.08 16.49
CA ASN A 151 -1.22 -10.90 17.29
C ASN A 151 -2.36 -11.15 18.26
N PHE A 152 -3.38 -11.90 17.85
CA PHE A 152 -4.49 -12.29 18.73
C PHE A 152 -3.99 -13.11 19.93
N LYS A 153 -3.15 -14.13 19.70
CA LYS A 153 -2.55 -14.93 20.78
C LYS A 153 -1.71 -14.07 21.74
N ALA A 154 -0.89 -13.18 21.19
CA ALA A 154 -0.07 -12.27 22.00
C ALA A 154 -0.94 -11.35 22.87
N MET A 155 -2.02 -10.81 22.31
CA MET A 155 -2.97 -9.98 23.07
C MET A 155 -3.68 -10.79 24.16
N LYS A 156 -4.22 -11.96 23.82
CA LYS A 156 -4.92 -12.84 24.77
C LYS A 156 -4.02 -13.21 25.96
N ALA A 157 -2.76 -13.53 25.71
CA ALA A 157 -1.78 -13.81 26.77
C ALA A 157 -1.57 -12.61 27.71
N ARG A 158 -1.47 -11.39 27.16
CA ARG A 158 -1.35 -10.15 27.96
C ARG A 158 -2.59 -9.87 28.80
N MET A 159 -3.79 -10.08 28.25
CA MET A 159 -5.05 -9.91 28.97
C MET A 159 -5.17 -10.87 30.15
N LEU A 160 -4.76 -12.13 29.97
CA LEU A 160 -4.73 -13.12 31.05
C LEU A 160 -3.73 -12.72 32.15
N ALA A 161 -2.53 -12.27 31.77
CA ALA A 161 -1.51 -11.83 32.73
C ALA A 161 -1.94 -10.58 33.53
N ALA A 162 -2.60 -9.62 32.89
CA ALA A 162 -3.16 -8.45 33.56
C ALA A 162 -4.25 -8.85 34.58
N SER A 163 -5.12 -9.79 34.20
CA SER A 163 -6.21 -10.27 35.07
C SER A 163 -5.72 -11.05 36.30
N SER A 164 -4.55 -11.70 36.21
CA SER A 164 -3.93 -12.37 37.36
C SER A 164 -3.25 -11.41 38.34
N ASN A 165 -2.70 -10.29 37.84
CA ASN A 165 -2.06 -9.28 38.70
C ASN A 165 -3.08 -8.49 39.52
N ASP A 166 -4.25 -8.21 38.98
CA ASP A 166 -5.31 -7.46 39.68
C ASP A 166 -5.89 -8.23 40.89
N LYS A 167 -5.95 -9.57 40.80
CA LYS A 167 -6.39 -10.43 41.90
C LYS A 167 -5.36 -10.57 43.03
N GLY A 168 -4.11 -10.15 42.79
CA GLY A 168 -3.02 -10.21 43.78
C GLY A 168 -2.90 -8.97 44.68
N SER A 169 -3.65 -7.89 44.43
CA SER A 169 -3.56 -6.65 45.22
C SER A 169 -4.64 -6.49 46.31
N LEU A 170 -5.54 -7.48 46.44
CA LEU A 170 -6.65 -7.48 47.40
C LEU A 170 -6.45 -8.46 48.58
N GLN A 171 -5.21 -8.79 48.94
CA GLN A 171 -4.90 -9.58 50.15
C GLN A 171 -4.09 -8.78 51.16
#